data_AF-A0A1X0QHJ7-F1
#
_entry.id   AF-A0A1X0QHJ7-F1
#
_cell.length_a   1.000
_cell.length_b   1.000
_cell.length_c   1.000
_cell.angle_alpha   90.00
_cell.angle_beta   90.00
_cell.angle_gamma   90.00
#
_symmetry.space_group_name_H-M   'P 1'
#
loop_
_entity.id
_entity.type
_entity.pdbx_description
1 polymer ?
#
loop_
_entity_poly.entity_id
_entity_poly.type
_entity_poly.pdbx_seq_one_letter_code
_entity_poly.pdbx_strand_id
1 'polypeptide(L)'
;MVKIPEEKKSEYVKRSTLQSISTLKNNPLGNIIIKKYSVGTRVNIVKLSEDLSKFLSPGNIEFKKKFFFDIYDQDGDGFISNIDLFEILKHLNSNTLEDYKIQNIVDQTFAEIGEYTTKMSFNQFETILNRSLDDFDKVL
;
A
#
# COMPACT_ATOMS: atom_id res chain seq x y z
N MET A 1 18.09 10.20 -11.77
CA MET A 1 17.00 11.20 -11.61
C MET A 1 16.09 11.10 -12.83
N VAL A 2 14.88 10.55 -12.68
CA VAL A 2 13.88 10.53 -13.76
C VAL A 2 13.39 11.97 -13.96
N LYS A 3 13.67 12.57 -15.13
CA LYS A 3 13.20 13.91 -15.47
C LYS A 3 11.74 13.82 -15.89
N ILE A 4 10.89 14.63 -15.27
CA ILE A 4 9.48 14.77 -15.66
C ILE A 4 9.45 15.57 -16.97
N PRO A 5 8.79 15.08 -18.03
CA PRO A 5 8.63 15.83 -19.29
C PRO A 5 7.99 17.20 -19.06
N GLU A 6 8.46 18.24 -19.74
CA GLU A 6 7.97 19.62 -19.53
C GLU A 6 6.47 19.77 -19.81
N GLU A 7 5.94 18.97 -20.74
CA GLU A 7 4.53 18.93 -21.12
C GLU A 7 3.60 18.36 -20.05
N LYS A 8 4.11 17.60 -19.07
CA LYS A 8 3.30 17.00 -17.98
C LYS A 8 3.47 17.71 -16.64
N LYS A 9 4.16 18.85 -16.59
CA LYS A 9 4.53 19.54 -15.34
C LYS A 9 3.32 19.97 -14.50
N SER A 10 2.17 20.22 -15.15
CA SER A 10 0.87 20.54 -14.52
C SER A 10 0.25 19.35 -13.76
N GLU A 11 0.60 18.12 -14.13
CA GLU A 11 0.10 16.90 -13.49
C GLU A 11 0.82 16.58 -12.16
N TYR A 12 1.90 17.30 -11.85
CA TYR A 12 2.77 17.01 -10.71
C TYR A 12 2.80 18.13 -9.68
N VAL A 13 2.37 17.83 -8.45
CA VAL A 13 2.45 18.74 -7.30
C VAL A 13 3.67 18.44 -6.42
N LYS A 14 4.13 19.42 -5.63
CA LYS A 14 5.23 19.17 -4.68
C LYS A 14 4.74 18.23 -3.58
N ARG A 15 5.57 17.25 -3.19
CA ARG A 15 5.27 16.33 -2.09
C ARG A 15 4.98 17.06 -0.78
N SER A 16 5.73 18.12 -0.48
CA SER A 16 5.54 18.93 0.72
C SER A 16 4.16 19.58 0.81
N THR A 17 3.53 19.89 -0.33
CA THR A 17 2.17 20.45 -0.39
C THR A 17 1.11 19.43 0.05
N LEU A 18 1.28 18.15 -0.29
CA LEU A 18 0.36 17.11 0.20
C LEU A 18 0.61 16.76 1.66
N GLN A 19 1.87 16.79 2.10
CA GLN A 19 2.23 16.54 3.50
C GLN A 19 1.76 17.64 4.46
N SER A 20 1.52 18.86 3.98
CA SER A 20 0.92 19.92 4.78
C SER A 20 -0.57 19.75 5.04
N ILE A 21 -1.26 18.87 4.30
CA ILE A 21 -2.68 18.61 4.50
C ILE A 21 -2.83 17.76 5.78
N SER A 22 -3.37 18.35 6.84
CA SER A 22 -3.51 17.72 8.16
C SER A 22 -4.25 16.38 8.09
N THR A 23 -5.29 16.28 7.27
CA THR A 23 -6.06 15.05 7.06
C THR A 23 -5.21 13.92 6.46
N LEU A 24 -4.30 14.22 5.54
CA LEU A 24 -3.38 13.23 4.97
C LEU A 24 -2.23 12.91 5.92
N LYS A 25 -1.74 13.91 6.65
CA LYS A 25 -0.67 13.75 7.64
C LYS A 25 -1.09 12.81 8.78
N ASN A 26 -2.33 12.93 9.24
CA ASN A 26 -2.86 12.13 10.34
C ASN A 26 -3.39 10.76 9.89
N ASN A 27 -3.44 10.51 8.58
CA ASN A 27 -3.84 9.21 8.05
C ASN A 27 -2.60 8.30 7.98
N PRO A 28 -2.59 7.13 8.65
CA PRO A 28 -1.45 6.21 8.62
C PRO A 28 -1.09 5.74 7.20
N LEU A 29 -2.07 5.68 6.29
CA LEU A 29 -1.87 5.35 4.88
C LEU A 29 -1.50 6.57 4.02
N GLY A 30 -1.69 7.79 4.51
CA GLY A 30 -1.51 9.01 3.72
C GLY A 30 -0.10 9.13 3.16
N ASN A 31 0.92 8.88 3.98
CA ASN A 31 2.32 8.91 3.54
C ASN A 31 2.65 7.78 2.55
N ILE A 32 2.04 6.61 2.72
CA ILE A 32 2.26 5.45 1.84
C ILE A 32 1.64 5.72 0.47
N ILE A 33 0.39 6.21 0.43
CA ILE A 33 -0.29 6.61 -0.80
C ILE A 33 0.50 7.72 -1.51
N ILE A 34 0.94 8.76 -0.78
CA ILE A 34 1.77 9.82 -1.37
C ILE A 34 3.06 9.25 -1.96
N LYS A 35 3.72 8.30 -1.27
CA LYS A 35 4.94 7.64 -1.75
C LYS A 35 4.70 6.88 -3.06
N LYS A 36 3.61 6.13 -3.17
CA LYS A 36 3.24 5.38 -4.39
C LYS A 36 3.14 6.26 -5.64
N TYR A 37 2.59 7.47 -5.51
CA TYR A 37 2.45 8.41 -6.63
C TYR A 37 3.61 9.41 -6.75
N SER A 38 4.65 9.27 -5.92
CA SER A 38 5.80 10.17 -5.93
C SER A 38 6.85 9.75 -6.96
N VAL A 39 7.30 10.69 -7.79
CA VAL A 39 8.52 10.58 -8.58
C VAL A 39 9.50 11.65 -8.08
N GLY A 40 10.47 11.23 -7.27
CA GLY A 40 11.36 12.15 -6.56
C GLY A 40 10.61 13.02 -5.55
N THR A 41 10.65 14.35 -5.72
CA THR A 41 10.00 15.31 -4.81
C THR A 41 8.62 15.76 -5.27
N ARG A 42 8.10 15.16 -6.36
CA ARG A 42 6.80 15.52 -6.92
C ARG A 42 5.86 14.32 -6.93
N VAL A 43 4.57 14.60 -6.82
CA VAL A 43 3.50 13.61 -6.78
C VAL A 43 2.61 13.81 -7.99
N ASN A 44 2.34 12.73 -8.73
CA ASN A 44 1.42 12.75 -9.85
C ASN A 44 -0.03 12.80 -9.34
N ILE A 45 -0.65 13.98 -9.38
CA ILE A 45 -1.99 14.21 -8.83
C ILE A 45 -3.08 13.66 -9.74
N VAL A 46 -2.85 13.65 -11.05
CA VAL A 46 -3.80 13.12 -12.03
C VAL A 46 -3.96 11.63 -11.81
N LYS A 47 -2.85 10.90 -11.74
CA LYS A 47 -2.85 9.46 -11.51
C LYS A 47 -3.44 9.08 -10.15
N LEU A 48 -3.13 9.86 -9.10
CA LEU A 48 -3.77 9.68 -7.78
C LEU A 48 -5.29 9.87 -7.88
N SER A 49 -5.76 10.92 -8.55
CA SER A 49 -7.18 11.21 -8.68
C SER A 49 -7.92 10.13 -9.49
N GLU A 50 -7.33 9.66 -10.58
CA GLU A 50 -7.89 8.58 -11.41
C GLU A 50 -8.03 7.28 -10.61
N ASP A 51 -6.99 6.88 -9.89
CA ASP A 51 -6.98 5.66 -9.12
C ASP A 51 -7.91 5.75 -7.90
N LEU A 52 -8.00 6.92 -7.25
CA LEU A 52 -9.00 7.16 -6.19
C LEU A 52 -10.43 7.10 -6.72
N SER A 53 -10.69 7.67 -7.90
CA SER A 53 -12.02 7.58 -8.54
C SER A 53 -12.40 6.14 -8.83
N LYS A 54 -11.45 5.31 -9.30
CA LYS A 54 -11.67 3.87 -9.50
C LYS A 54 -11.88 3.13 -8.18
N PHE A 55 -11.16 3.52 -7.14
CA PHE A 55 -11.27 2.92 -5.81
C PHE A 55 -12.67 3.17 -5.18
N LEU A 56 -13.21 4.37 -5.37
CA LEU A 56 -14.54 4.74 -4.85
C LEU A 56 -15.69 4.14 -5.65
N SER A 57 -15.43 3.68 -6.88
CA SER A 57 -16.45 3.07 -7.72
C SER A 57 -16.85 1.70 -7.18
N PRO A 58 -18.16 1.43 -6.94
CA PRO A 58 -18.62 0.14 -6.48
C PRO A 58 -18.39 -0.95 -7.53
N GLY A 59 -18.15 -2.19 -7.09
CA GLY A 59 -18.00 -3.36 -7.97
C GLY A 59 -16.59 -3.63 -8.51
N ASN A 60 -15.59 -2.79 -8.22
CA ASN A 60 -14.21 -3.01 -8.70
C ASN A 60 -13.32 -3.68 -7.64
N ILE A 61 -13.69 -4.88 -7.21
CA ILE A 61 -12.95 -5.64 -6.18
C ILE A 61 -11.53 -5.95 -6.65
N GLU A 62 -11.35 -6.39 -7.90
CA GLU A 62 -10.03 -6.70 -8.47
C GLU A 62 -9.08 -5.51 -8.45
N PHE A 63 -9.55 -4.32 -8.83
CA PHE A 63 -8.74 -3.11 -8.71
C PHE A 63 -8.38 -2.81 -7.25
N LYS A 64 -9.30 -2.98 -6.31
CA LYS A 64 -9.02 -2.76 -4.88
C LYS A 64 -7.95 -3.73 -4.38
N LYS A 65 -8.07 -5.02 -4.70
CA LYS A 65 -7.06 -6.04 -4.36
C LYS A 65 -5.69 -5.66 -4.92
N LYS A 66 -5.61 -5.33 -6.21
CA LYS A 66 -4.36 -4.91 -6.85
C LYS A 66 -3.80 -3.61 -6.26
N PHE A 67 -4.69 -2.65 -5.96
CA PHE A 67 -4.31 -1.40 -5.34
C PHE A 67 -3.68 -1.60 -3.97
N PHE A 68 -4.26 -2.48 -3.14
CA PHE A 68 -3.69 -2.85 -1.84
C PHE A 68 -2.38 -3.61 -2.00
N PHE A 69 -2.30 -4.57 -2.91
CA PHE A 69 -1.05 -5.29 -3.18
C PHE A 69 0.10 -4.33 -3.49
N ASP A 70 -0.12 -3.38 -4.40
CA ASP A 70 0.85 -2.36 -4.77
C ASP A 70 1.12 -1.32 -3.66
N ILE A 71 0.29 -1.27 -2.60
CA ILE A 71 0.58 -0.50 -1.38
C ILE A 71 1.49 -1.30 -0.45
N TYR A 72 1.31 -2.61 -0.38
CA TYR A 72 2.16 -3.49 0.41
C TYR A 72 3.54 -3.68 -0.21
N ASP A 73 3.64 -3.80 -1.54
CA ASP A 73 4.91 -3.86 -2.29
C ASP A 73 5.62 -2.48 -2.29
N GLN A 74 6.61 -2.30 -1.43
CA GLN A 74 7.28 -1.01 -1.23
C GLN A 74 8.40 -0.73 -2.22
N ASP A 75 9.03 -1.77 -2.77
CA ASP A 75 10.14 -1.66 -3.72
C ASP A 75 9.68 -1.78 -5.18
N GLY A 76 8.44 -2.23 -5.41
CA GLY A 76 7.79 -2.33 -6.71
C GLY A 76 8.29 -3.51 -7.54
N ASP A 77 8.86 -4.53 -6.90
CA ASP A 77 9.39 -5.72 -7.58
C ASP A 77 8.29 -6.72 -8.01
N GLY A 78 7.03 -6.46 -7.64
CA GLY A 78 5.89 -7.30 -7.93
C GLY A 78 5.64 -8.38 -6.88
N PHE A 79 6.32 -8.33 -5.73
CA PHE A 79 6.17 -9.21 -4.59
C PHE A 79 6.12 -8.43 -3.29
N ILE A 80 5.39 -8.94 -2.29
CA ILE A 80 5.44 -8.39 -0.94
C ILE A 80 6.46 -9.23 -0.16
N SER A 81 7.60 -8.64 0.20
CA SER A 81 8.59 -9.31 1.05
C SER A 81 8.23 -9.19 2.53
N ASN A 82 8.92 -9.98 3.36
CA ASN A 82 8.83 -9.89 4.82
C ASN A 82 9.12 -8.46 5.31
N ILE A 83 10.11 -7.80 4.70
CA ILE A 83 10.50 -6.42 5.03
C ILE A 83 9.37 -5.45 4.66
N ASP A 84 8.78 -5.58 3.48
CA ASP A 84 7.72 -4.67 3.04
C ASP A 84 6.49 -4.75 3.94
N LEU A 85 6.06 -5.98 4.28
CA LEU A 85 4.93 -6.20 5.17
C LEU A 85 5.22 -5.66 6.58
N PHE A 86 6.43 -5.89 7.10
CA PHE A 86 6.85 -5.34 8.38
C PHE A 86 6.81 -3.81 8.40
N GLU A 87 7.37 -3.15 7.38
CA GLU A 87 7.41 -1.68 7.30
C GLU A 87 6.01 -1.07 7.25
N ILE A 88 5.10 -1.69 6.49
CA ILE A 88 3.71 -1.26 6.40
C ILE A 88 2.98 -1.44 7.72
N LEU A 89 3.09 -2.62 8.34
CA LEU A 89 2.44 -2.88 9.63
C LEU A 89 2.97 -1.95 10.72
N LYS A 90 4.27 -1.66 10.74
CA LYS A 90 4.88 -0.70 11.66
C LYS A 90 4.34 0.72 11.46
N HIS A 91 4.18 1.16 10.21
CA HIS A 91 3.58 2.46 9.89
C HIS A 91 2.10 2.54 10.28
N LEU A 92 1.31 1.51 9.95
CA LEU A 92 -0.11 1.43 10.30
C LEU A 92 -0.33 1.47 11.82
N ASN A 93 0.54 0.77 12.52
CA ASN A 93 0.50 0.67 13.97
C ASN A 93 1.05 1.92 14.69
N SER A 94 1.56 2.92 13.94
CA SER A 94 2.09 4.17 14.49
C SER A 94 3.13 3.96 15.61
N ASN A 95 3.91 2.87 15.52
CA ASN A 95 4.88 2.43 16.53
C ASN A 95 4.31 2.16 17.94
N THR A 96 3.04 1.76 18.06
CA THR A 96 2.42 1.44 19.37
C THR A 96 2.76 0.04 19.89
N LEU A 97 3.14 -0.88 19.01
CA LEU A 97 3.58 -2.24 19.30
C LEU A 97 5.09 -2.32 19.14
N GLU A 98 5.70 -3.18 19.94
CA GLU A 98 7.11 -3.51 19.87
C GLU A 98 7.42 -4.27 18.58
N ASP A 99 8.59 -4.02 18.00
CA ASP A 99 9.01 -4.57 16.70
C ASP A 99 8.88 -6.10 16.66
N TYR A 100 9.19 -6.83 17.74
CA TYR A 100 9.05 -8.29 17.75
C TYR A 100 7.60 -8.77 17.61
N LYS A 101 6.61 -8.01 18.12
CA LYS A 101 5.19 -8.38 17.98
C LYS A 101 4.74 -8.22 16.54
N ILE A 102 5.22 -7.17 15.87
CA ILE A 102 4.97 -6.95 14.45
C ILE A 102 5.64 -8.06 13.64
N GLN A 103 6.89 -8.40 13.97
CA GLN A 103 7.61 -9.49 13.31
C GLN A 103 6.87 -10.83 13.45
N ASN A 104 6.34 -11.14 14.64
CA ASN A 104 5.55 -12.36 14.85
C ASN A 104 4.31 -12.43 13.93
N ILE A 105 3.61 -11.30 13.72
CA ILE A 105 2.46 -11.22 12.81
C ILE A 105 2.92 -11.48 11.36
N VAL A 106 4.04 -10.88 10.96
CA VAL A 106 4.62 -11.08 9.63
C VAL A 106 4.98 -12.55 9.45
N ASP A 107 5.73 -13.14 10.38
CA ASP A 107 6.19 -14.52 10.31
C ASP A 107 5.03 -15.52 10.26
N GLN A 108 3.98 -15.29 11.06
CA GLN A 108 2.75 -16.10 11.00
C GLN A 108 2.08 -15.99 9.62
N THR A 109 1.97 -14.77 9.07
CA THR A 109 1.37 -14.54 7.75
C THR A 109 2.13 -15.31 6.66
N PHE A 110 3.46 -15.32 6.68
CA PHE A 110 4.26 -16.06 5.71
C PHE A 110 4.21 -17.58 5.92
N ALA A 111 4.15 -18.04 7.18
CA ALA A 111 3.98 -19.46 7.49
C ALA A 111 2.66 -20.03 6.92
N GLU A 112 1.58 -19.23 6.90
CA GLU A 112 0.29 -19.62 6.33
C GLU A 112 0.31 -19.79 4.81
N ILE A 113 1.24 -19.12 4.12
CA ILE A 113 1.44 -19.23 2.67
C ILE A 113 2.27 -20.47 2.33
N GLY A 114 3.29 -20.73 3.14
CA GLY A 114 4.15 -21.91 3.04
C GLY A 114 5.52 -21.67 3.69
N GLU A 115 6.05 -22.73 4.32
CA GLU A 115 7.22 -22.73 5.22
C GLU A 115 8.49 -22.05 4.67
N TYR A 116 8.66 -21.93 3.35
CA TYR A 116 9.88 -21.45 2.71
C TYR A 116 9.68 -20.18 1.86
N THR A 117 8.53 -19.51 1.99
CA THR A 117 8.27 -18.29 1.22
C THR A 117 8.78 -17.06 1.97
N THR A 118 9.70 -16.31 1.35
CA THR A 118 10.20 -15.03 1.86
C THR A 118 9.56 -13.83 1.16
N LYS A 119 8.76 -14.12 0.12
CA LYS A 119 8.06 -13.19 -0.75
C LYS A 119 6.69 -13.74 -1.10
N MET A 120 5.70 -12.86 -1.14
CA MET A 120 4.31 -13.17 -1.46
C MET A 120 3.97 -12.58 -2.83
N SER A 121 3.56 -13.43 -3.74
CA SER A 121 3.03 -13.03 -5.06
C SER A 121 1.59 -12.51 -4.95
N PHE A 122 1.10 -11.84 -5.99
CA PHE A 122 -0.29 -11.34 -6.04
C PHE A 122 -1.32 -12.46 -5.80
N ASN A 123 -1.15 -13.64 -6.40
CA ASN A 123 -2.09 -14.76 -6.22
C ASN A 123 -2.13 -15.27 -4.77
N GLN A 124 -0.98 -15.26 -4.07
CA GLN A 124 -0.91 -15.65 -2.66
C GLN A 124 -1.57 -14.58 -1.78
N PHE A 125 -1.34 -13.30 -2.09
CA PHE A 125 -2.01 -12.19 -1.43
C PHE A 125 -3.53 -12.27 -1.58
N GLU A 126 -4.03 -12.54 -2.79
CA GLU A 126 -5.46 -12.75 -3.03
C GLU A 126 -6.02 -13.92 -2.24
N THR A 127 -5.27 -15.02 -2.12
CA THR A 127 -5.70 -16.19 -1.36
C THR A 127 -5.87 -15.86 0.12
N ILE A 128 -4.94 -15.11 0.71
CA ILE A 128 -5.04 -14.62 2.09
C ILE A 128 -6.23 -13.65 2.23
N LEU A 129 -6.34 -12.71 1.30
CA LEU A 129 -7.37 -11.67 1.36
C LEU A 129 -8.79 -12.26 1.23
N ASN A 130 -9.00 -13.22 0.32
CA ASN A 130 -10.30 -13.86 0.16
C ASN A 130 -10.68 -14.69 1.40
N ARG A 131 -9.73 -15.37 2.03
CA ARG A 131 -9.97 -16.06 3.31
C ARG A 131 -10.35 -15.08 4.43
N SER A 132 -9.71 -13.92 4.48
CA SER A 132 -10.02 -12.88 5.46
C SER A 132 -11.35 -12.16 5.18
N LEU A 133 -11.74 -11.98 3.92
CA LEU A 133 -12.99 -11.32 3.54
C LEU A 133 -14.23 -12.19 3.80
N ASP A 134 -14.09 -13.52 3.69
CA ASP A 134 -15.14 -14.47 4.08
C ASP A 134 -15.50 -14.39 5.58
N ASP A 135 -14.60 -13.86 6.42
CA ASP A 135 -14.87 -13.60 7.85
C ASP A 135 -15.50 -12.22 8.11
N PHE A 136 -15.25 -11.22 7.24
CA PHE A 136 -15.90 -9.90 7.37
C PHE A 136 -17.37 -9.92 6.93
N ASP A 137 -17.73 -10.72 5.93
CA ASP A 137 -19.12 -10.89 5.48
C ASP A 137 -19.97 -11.75 6.46
N LYS A 138 -19.35 -12.46 7.41
CA LYS A 138 -20.05 -13.21 8.47
C LYS A 138 -20.29 -12.40 9.75
N VAL A 139 -19.72 -11.21 9.85
CA VAL A 139 -19.82 -10.33 11.04
C VAL A 139 -20.74 -9.13 10.77
N LEU A 140 -21.41 -9.11 9.61
CA LEU A 140 -22.53 -8.22 9.28
C LEU A 140 -23.81 -9.04 9.08
#